data_AF-A0A7S0U2J5-F1
#
_entry.id   AF-A0A7S0U2J5-F1
#
_cell.length_a   1.000
_cell.length_b   1.000
_cell.length_c   1.000
_cell.angle_alpha   90.00
_cell.angle_beta   90.00
_cell.angle_gamma   90.00
#
_symmetry.space_group_name_H-M   'P 1'
#
loop_
_entity.id
_entity.type
_entity.pdbx_description
1 polymer ?
#
loop_
_entity_poly.entity_id
_entity_poly.type
_entity_poly.pdbx_seq_one_letter_code
_entity_poly.pdbx_strand_id
1 'polypeptide(L)'
;ATFSVSGMGEMGSLTAKMFGEAVATATVSSAEGTIQVTAPTLPEESRVFGDDGAASVVVSFENAQGSIAAASVSFVDAPRVVSGVFGSFGGKLVVTFSTETDSMGSAPCDGGALSPGQASLVGEGAECSWEAAVLTVNLASGASVLPGQSITIAAGLRAQGALSDESLAQAVTVGAPALPALPTFTLS
;
A
#
# COMPACT_ATOMS: atom_id res chain seq x y z
N ALA A 1 -11.35 -5.21 6.05
CA ALA A 1 -12.44 -4.31 5.63
C ALA A 1 -13.72 -4.69 6.33
N THR A 2 -14.54 -3.72 6.70
CA THR A 2 -15.87 -3.94 7.24
C THR A 2 -16.87 -3.49 6.19
N PHE A 3 -17.76 -4.37 5.76
CA PHE A 3 -18.87 -4.01 4.88
C PHE A 3 -20.16 -3.97 5.69
N SER A 4 -20.97 -2.94 5.46
CA SER A 4 -22.30 -2.81 6.04
C SER A 4 -23.32 -3.23 5.00
N VAL A 5 -24.00 -4.36 5.22
CA VAL A 5 -25.16 -4.75 4.42
C VAL A 5 -26.40 -4.48 5.26
N SER A 6 -27.26 -3.57 4.79
CA SER A 6 -28.56 -3.35 5.43
C SER A 6 -29.53 -4.42 4.95
N GLY A 7 -29.91 -5.33 5.85
CA GLY A 7 -30.83 -6.43 5.56
C GLY A 7 -31.75 -6.68 6.77
N MET A 8 -33.00 -7.02 6.49
CA MET A 8 -33.97 -7.36 7.54
C MET A 8 -33.70 -8.77 8.09
N GLY A 9 -33.20 -8.85 9.33
CA GLY A 9 -33.59 -9.84 10.34
C GLY A 9 -33.40 -11.34 10.10
N GLU A 10 -32.78 -11.81 9.01
CA GLU A 10 -32.59 -13.25 8.77
C GLU A 10 -31.14 -13.70 9.01
N MET A 11 -30.99 -14.86 9.66
CA MET A 11 -29.71 -15.58 9.72
C MET A 11 -29.33 -16.02 8.30
N GLY A 12 -28.21 -15.51 7.80
CA GLY A 12 -27.63 -15.89 6.51
C GLY A 12 -26.13 -16.13 6.64
N SER A 13 -25.54 -16.74 5.62
CA SER A 13 -24.09 -16.95 5.53
C SER A 13 -23.52 -16.06 4.43
N LEU A 14 -22.41 -15.38 4.73
CA LEU A 14 -21.61 -14.76 3.68
C LEU A 14 -20.54 -15.72 3.21
N THR A 15 -20.50 -15.89 1.90
CA THR A 15 -19.48 -16.67 1.22
C THR A 15 -18.69 -15.71 0.32
N ALA A 16 -17.40 -15.59 0.58
CA ALA A 16 -16.49 -14.95 -0.36
C ALA A 16 -16.06 -15.99 -1.38
N LYS A 17 -16.32 -15.69 -2.66
CA LYS A 17 -15.95 -16.56 -3.78
C LYS A 17 -14.82 -15.89 -4.58
N MET A 18 -13.77 -16.64 -4.87
CA MET A 18 -12.72 -16.26 -5.81
C MET A 18 -12.71 -17.30 -6.94
N PHE A 19 -12.80 -16.85 -8.18
CA PHE A 19 -12.98 -17.73 -9.35
C PHE A 19 -14.15 -18.72 -9.25
N GLY A 20 -15.17 -18.41 -8.44
CA GLY A 20 -16.34 -19.27 -8.23
C GLY A 20 -16.21 -20.27 -7.06
N GLU A 21 -15.04 -20.38 -6.43
CA GLU A 21 -14.84 -21.22 -5.25
C GLU A 21 -14.92 -20.42 -3.95
N ALA A 22 -15.56 -21.00 -2.93
CA ALA A 22 -15.66 -20.40 -1.61
C ALA A 22 -14.29 -20.41 -0.92
N VAL A 23 -13.67 -19.24 -0.78
CA VAL A 23 -12.34 -19.09 -0.16
C VAL A 23 -12.43 -18.80 1.32
N ALA A 24 -13.58 -18.28 1.76
CA ALA A 24 -13.86 -18.05 3.16
C ALA A 24 -15.33 -17.76 3.45
N THR A 25 -15.73 -18.05 4.67
CA THR A 25 -17.09 -17.87 5.19
C THR A 25 -17.05 -17.02 6.46
N ALA A 26 -17.92 -16.01 6.53
CA ALA A 26 -18.11 -15.20 7.72
C ALA A 26 -19.49 -15.46 8.33
N THR A 27 -19.53 -15.63 9.65
CA THR A 27 -20.78 -15.78 10.39
C THR A 27 -21.38 -14.40 10.66
N VAL A 28 -22.63 -14.19 10.26
CA VAL A 28 -23.35 -12.93 10.52
C VAL A 28 -24.00 -12.99 11.89
N SER A 29 -23.63 -12.09 12.79
CA SER A 29 -24.42 -11.79 14.00
C SER A 29 -25.17 -10.48 13.77
N SER A 30 -26.51 -10.53 13.78
CA SER A 30 -27.32 -9.31 13.69
C SER A 30 -27.64 -8.79 15.08
N ALA A 31 -27.22 -7.56 15.38
CA ALA A 31 -27.90 -6.70 16.33
C ALA A 31 -28.32 -5.45 15.54
N GLU A 32 -29.63 -5.23 15.40
CA GLU A 32 -30.17 -3.94 14.94
C GLU A 32 -29.92 -3.54 13.46
N GLY A 33 -30.16 -4.46 12.52
CA GLY A 33 -30.39 -4.10 11.10
C GLY A 33 -29.18 -3.67 10.27
N THR A 34 -28.00 -3.57 10.88
CA THR A 34 -26.72 -3.37 10.18
C THR A 34 -25.88 -4.63 10.31
N ILE A 35 -25.65 -5.33 9.19
CA ILE A 35 -24.79 -6.50 9.17
C ILE A 35 -23.35 -6.02 8.99
N GLN A 36 -22.52 -6.17 10.02
CA GLN A 36 -21.08 -5.96 9.94
C GLN A 36 -20.43 -7.24 9.41
N VAL A 37 -19.93 -7.19 8.19
CA VAL A 37 -19.19 -8.29 7.57
C VAL A 37 -17.71 -8.00 7.68
N THR A 38 -16.98 -8.87 8.39
CA THR A 38 -15.53 -8.84 8.35
C THR A 38 -15.09 -9.51 7.04
N ALA A 39 -14.39 -8.76 6.20
CA ALA A 39 -13.78 -9.31 4.99
C ALA A 39 -12.91 -10.51 5.38
N PRO A 40 -13.05 -11.65 4.70
CA PRO A 40 -12.27 -12.80 5.05
C PRO A 40 -10.78 -12.60 4.77
N THR A 41 -9.95 -13.18 5.62
CA THR A 41 -8.52 -13.28 5.40
C THR A 41 -8.27 -14.33 4.32
N LEU A 42 -7.79 -13.90 3.16
CA LEU A 42 -7.38 -14.82 2.09
C LEU A 42 -6.01 -15.42 2.44
N PRO A 43 -5.84 -16.76 2.35
CA PRO A 43 -4.52 -17.39 2.41
C PRO A 43 -3.59 -16.77 1.36
N GLU A 44 -2.31 -16.55 1.67
CA GLU A 44 -1.34 -15.98 0.72
C GLU A 44 -1.27 -16.79 -0.58
N GLU A 45 -1.36 -18.10 -0.48
CA GLU A 45 -1.37 -19.06 -1.58
C GLU A 45 -2.61 -18.98 -2.48
N SER A 46 -3.70 -18.38 -2.01
CA SER A 46 -4.92 -18.17 -2.80
C SER A 46 -4.91 -16.85 -3.57
N ARG A 47 -3.90 -15.99 -3.38
CA ARG A 47 -3.80 -14.69 -4.04
C ARG A 47 -3.18 -14.87 -5.42
N VAL A 48 -3.97 -15.37 -6.36
CA VAL A 48 -3.62 -15.29 -7.78
C VAL A 48 -3.96 -13.89 -8.25
N PHE A 49 -2.98 -13.00 -8.20
CA PHE A 49 -3.11 -11.67 -8.79
C PHE A 49 -3.13 -11.79 -10.32
N GLY A 50 -4.03 -11.06 -10.97
CA GLY A 50 -3.99 -10.89 -12.42
C GLY A 50 -2.74 -10.12 -12.87
N ASP A 51 -2.56 -9.95 -14.18
CA ASP A 51 -1.46 -9.13 -14.76
C ASP A 51 -1.49 -7.67 -14.28
N ASP A 52 -2.62 -7.23 -13.72
CA ASP A 52 -2.88 -5.94 -13.11
C ASP A 52 -2.55 -5.88 -11.60
N GLY A 53 -2.06 -6.97 -11.00
CA GLY A 53 -1.70 -7.01 -9.59
C GLY A 53 -2.91 -6.98 -8.65
N ALA A 54 -4.11 -7.21 -9.17
CA ALA A 54 -5.36 -7.19 -8.43
C ALA A 54 -6.05 -8.57 -8.45
N ALA A 55 -6.59 -8.98 -7.31
CA ALA A 55 -7.48 -10.14 -7.20
C ALA A 55 -8.89 -9.64 -6.86
N SER A 56 -9.89 -9.94 -7.72
CA SER A 56 -11.28 -9.58 -7.45
C SER A 56 -11.99 -10.73 -6.74
N VAL A 57 -12.49 -10.46 -5.53
CA VAL A 57 -13.30 -11.38 -4.74
C VAL A 57 -14.75 -10.93 -4.78
N VAL A 58 -15.64 -11.81 -5.19
CA VAL A 58 -17.08 -11.55 -5.11
C VAL A 58 -17.57 -12.05 -3.75
N VAL A 59 -17.98 -11.11 -2.90
CA VAL A 59 -18.61 -11.43 -1.63
C VAL A 59 -20.11 -11.48 -1.85
N SER A 60 -20.68 -12.68 -1.77
CA SER A 60 -22.13 -12.90 -1.90
C SER A 60 -22.76 -13.20 -0.55
N PHE A 61 -23.86 -12.53 -0.23
CA PHE A 61 -24.74 -12.92 0.88
C PHE A 61 -25.83 -13.84 0.33
N GLU A 62 -25.91 -15.05 0.89
CA GLU A 62 -26.92 -16.04 0.55
C GLU A 62 -27.83 -16.29 1.75
N ASN A 63 -29.15 -16.28 1.52
CA ASN A 63 -30.15 -16.78 2.48
C ASN A 63 -30.81 -18.05 1.91
N ALA A 64 -31.81 -18.58 2.63
CA ALA A 64 -32.54 -19.77 2.20
C ALA A 64 -33.26 -19.63 0.84
N GLN A 65 -33.38 -18.41 0.30
CA GLN A 65 -34.03 -18.11 -0.98
C GLN A 65 -33.03 -17.82 -2.11
N GLY A 66 -31.73 -17.73 -1.82
CA GLY A 66 -30.65 -17.51 -2.79
C GLY A 66 -29.72 -16.34 -2.46
N SER A 67 -28.87 -15.96 -3.41
CA SER A 67 -27.96 -14.81 -3.30
C SER A 67 -28.72 -13.50 -3.46
N ILE A 68 -28.72 -12.65 -2.43
CA ILE A 68 -29.48 -11.37 -2.44
C ILE A 68 -28.60 -10.13 -2.61
N ALA A 69 -27.28 -10.25 -2.44
CA ALA A 69 -26.34 -9.17 -2.70
C ALA A 69 -24.97 -9.74 -3.06
N ALA A 70 -24.29 -9.11 -4.02
CA ALA A 70 -22.92 -9.42 -4.39
C ALA A 70 -22.11 -8.11 -4.47
N ALA A 71 -20.94 -8.09 -3.87
CA ALA A 71 -19.99 -6.98 -3.97
C ALA A 71 -18.64 -7.50 -4.45
N SER A 72 -18.06 -6.85 -5.46
CA SER A 72 -16.69 -7.13 -5.89
C SER A 72 -15.71 -6.34 -5.02
N VAL A 73 -14.72 -7.03 -4.49
CA VAL A 73 -13.66 -6.48 -3.65
C VAL A 73 -12.34 -6.73 -4.34
N SER A 74 -11.60 -5.67 -4.66
CA SER A 74 -10.27 -5.80 -5.24
C SER A 74 -9.22 -5.81 -4.13
N PHE A 75 -8.46 -6.90 -4.07
CA PHE A 75 -7.25 -7.03 -3.27
C PHE A 75 -6.04 -6.69 -4.12
N VAL A 76 -5.17 -5.83 -3.63
CA VAL A 76 -3.93 -5.43 -4.32
C VAL A 76 -2.76 -5.83 -3.44
N ASP A 77 -1.63 -6.11 -4.07
CA ASP A 77 -0.38 -6.35 -3.37
C ASP A 77 -0.03 -5.18 -2.43
N ALA A 78 0.63 -5.50 -1.30
CA ALA A 78 1.16 -4.48 -0.41
C ALA A 78 2.18 -3.59 -1.16
N PRO A 79 2.25 -2.28 -0.87
CA PRO A 79 3.17 -1.38 -1.56
C PRO A 79 4.63 -1.83 -1.47
N ARG A 80 5.29 -1.96 -2.63
CA ARG A 80 6.70 -2.35 -2.72
C ARG A 80 7.56 -1.19 -3.17
N VAL A 81 8.76 -1.05 -2.61
CA VAL A 81 9.70 -0.02 -3.07
C VAL A 81 10.25 -0.43 -4.44
N VAL A 82 10.04 0.42 -5.43
CA VAL A 82 10.51 0.23 -6.82
C VAL A 82 11.88 0.87 -7.00
N SER A 83 12.07 2.08 -6.47
CA SER A 83 13.33 2.80 -6.60
C SER A 83 13.52 3.83 -5.50
N GLY A 84 14.77 4.16 -5.20
CA GLY A 84 15.15 5.28 -4.37
C GLY A 84 16.29 6.04 -5.05
N VAL A 85 16.13 7.32 -5.33
CA VAL A 85 17.12 8.13 -6.07
C VAL A 85 17.26 9.51 -5.48
N PHE A 86 18.48 10.06 -5.47
CA PHE A 86 18.64 11.46 -5.16
C PHE A 86 17.95 12.35 -6.20
N GLY A 87 17.30 13.41 -5.74
CA GLY A 87 16.90 14.51 -6.60
C GLY A 87 18.13 15.23 -7.17
N SER A 88 17.94 15.97 -8.27
CA SER A 88 19.01 16.58 -9.07
C SER A 88 20.00 17.48 -8.30
N PHE A 89 19.60 17.98 -7.13
CA PHE A 89 20.43 18.84 -6.28
C PHE A 89 20.99 18.13 -5.03
N GLY A 90 20.77 16.82 -4.88
CA GLY A 90 21.26 16.03 -3.74
C GLY A 90 20.58 16.33 -2.39
N GLY A 91 19.81 17.41 -2.27
CA GLY A 91 19.12 17.78 -1.02
C GLY A 91 17.82 17.02 -0.73
N LYS A 92 17.40 16.11 -1.62
CA LYS A 92 16.23 15.27 -1.41
C LYS A 92 16.47 13.87 -1.94
N LEU A 93 15.86 12.90 -1.29
CA LEU A 93 15.76 11.52 -1.73
C LEU A 93 14.32 11.24 -2.14
N VAL A 94 14.13 10.67 -3.33
CA VAL A 94 12.82 10.33 -3.87
C VAL A 94 12.72 8.81 -3.91
N VAL A 95 11.74 8.27 -3.19
CA VAL A 95 11.43 6.85 -3.12
C VAL A 95 10.09 6.62 -3.82
N THR A 96 10.05 5.69 -4.77
CA THR A 96 8.86 5.38 -5.56
C THR A 96 8.39 3.97 -5.20
N PHE A 97 7.08 3.82 -5.05
CA PHE A 97 6.42 2.57 -4.73
C PHE A 97 5.68 2.01 -5.95
N SER A 98 5.37 0.71 -5.91
CA SER A 98 4.68 -0.02 -6.97
C SER A 98 3.21 0.38 -7.11
N THR A 99 2.61 0.93 -6.05
CA THR A 99 1.23 1.41 -6.00
C THR A 99 1.14 2.62 -5.07
N GLU A 100 0.08 3.40 -5.21
CA GLU A 100 -0.22 4.51 -4.29
C GLU A 100 -0.43 4.00 -2.87
N THR A 101 0.07 4.74 -1.87
CA THR A 101 0.00 4.36 -0.46
C THR A 101 -1.08 5.13 0.29
N ASP A 102 -1.58 4.56 1.38
CA ASP A 102 -2.53 5.21 2.29
C ASP A 102 -1.92 6.36 3.10
N SER A 103 -0.59 6.48 3.12
CA SER A 103 0.12 7.62 3.68
C SER A 103 0.04 8.84 2.78
N MET A 104 -0.38 9.98 3.33
CA MET A 104 -0.55 11.24 2.61
C MET A 104 -0.11 12.42 3.49
N GLY A 105 0.52 13.41 2.86
CA GLY A 105 0.93 14.65 3.52
C GLY A 105 2.37 14.62 4.03
N SER A 106 2.70 15.61 4.85
CA SER A 106 4.08 15.84 5.33
C SER A 106 4.19 15.57 6.83
N ALA A 107 5.24 14.85 7.21
CA ALA A 107 5.56 14.54 8.60
C ALA A 107 7.08 14.44 8.79
N PRO A 108 7.58 14.59 10.03
CA PRO A 108 8.95 14.24 10.35
C PRO A 108 9.28 12.80 9.95
N CYS A 109 10.44 12.57 9.34
CA CYS A 109 10.81 11.23 8.84
C CYS A 109 11.01 10.17 9.93
N ASP A 110 11.36 10.61 11.13
CA ASP A 110 11.45 9.80 12.36
C ASP A 110 10.07 9.41 12.91
N GLY A 111 9.00 10.06 12.45
CA GLY A 111 7.61 9.78 12.81
C GLY A 111 7.00 8.52 12.18
N GLY A 112 7.80 7.69 11.49
CA GLY A 112 7.37 6.37 11.01
C GLY A 112 7.52 6.13 9.51
N ALA A 113 8.04 7.08 8.72
CA ALA A 113 8.30 6.83 7.29
C ALA A 113 9.57 5.97 7.09
N LEU A 114 10.59 6.20 7.91
CA LEU A 114 11.85 5.45 7.88
C LEU A 114 11.95 4.53 9.10
N SER A 115 12.71 3.44 8.95
CA SER A 115 12.98 2.52 10.06
C SER A 115 13.73 3.21 11.20
N PRO A 116 13.53 2.79 12.47
CA PRO A 116 14.24 3.36 13.61
C PRO A 116 15.77 3.38 13.42
N GLY A 117 16.40 4.49 13.77
CA GLY A 117 17.85 4.68 13.65
C GLY A 117 18.34 5.19 12.29
N GLN A 118 17.46 5.36 11.31
CA GLN A 118 17.81 5.95 10.01
C GLN A 118 17.75 7.48 9.97
N ALA A 119 17.18 8.13 10.99
CA ALA A 119 17.10 9.58 11.10
C ALA A 119 18.49 10.25 11.02
N SER A 120 19.54 9.63 11.56
CA SER A 120 20.91 10.13 11.48
C SER A 120 21.50 10.10 10.05
N LEU A 121 21.01 9.23 9.18
CA LEU A 121 21.44 9.16 7.77
C LEU A 121 20.85 10.33 6.97
N VAL A 122 19.58 10.64 7.21
CA VAL A 122 18.86 11.68 6.46
C VAL A 122 18.94 13.07 7.12
N GLY A 123 19.55 13.15 8.31
CA GLY A 123 19.74 14.36 9.09
C GLY A 123 18.65 14.55 10.15
N GLU A 124 19.02 15.10 11.30
CA GLU A 124 18.06 15.44 12.35
C GLU A 124 17.12 16.54 11.85
N GLY A 125 15.81 16.28 11.93
CA GLY A 125 14.78 17.19 11.40
C GLY A 125 14.47 17.01 9.91
N ALA A 126 14.88 15.90 9.29
CA ALA A 126 14.46 15.56 7.93
C ALA A 126 12.93 15.46 7.84
N GLU A 127 12.38 16.02 6.76
CA GLU A 127 10.94 16.04 6.50
C GLU A 127 10.58 15.05 5.39
N CYS A 128 9.59 14.20 5.67
CA CYS A 128 9.07 13.21 4.76
C CYS A 128 7.70 13.66 4.25
N SER A 129 7.55 13.76 2.94
CA SER A 129 6.29 14.12 2.29
C SER A 129 5.84 13.01 1.36
N TRP A 130 4.61 12.55 1.55
CA TRP A 130 3.96 11.54 0.74
C TRP A 130 3.03 12.18 -0.28
N GLU A 131 3.20 11.79 -1.53
CA GLU A 131 2.33 12.14 -2.65
C GLU A 131 2.07 10.87 -3.46
N ALA A 132 0.86 10.31 -3.33
CA ALA A 132 0.43 9.11 -4.04
C ALA A 132 1.40 7.91 -3.83
N ALA A 133 2.11 7.49 -4.88
CA ALA A 133 3.09 6.40 -4.84
C ALA A 133 4.54 6.88 -4.57
N VAL A 134 4.73 8.12 -4.13
CA VAL A 134 6.05 8.74 -3.99
C VAL A 134 6.25 9.27 -2.57
N LEU A 135 7.34 8.85 -1.95
CA LEU A 135 7.87 9.46 -0.73
C LEU A 135 9.05 10.36 -1.11
N THR A 136 8.94 11.63 -0.77
CA THR A 136 10.08 12.56 -0.83
C THR A 136 10.62 12.78 0.58
N VAL A 137 11.90 12.49 0.76
CA VAL A 137 12.67 12.75 1.98
C VAL A 137 13.51 13.99 1.73
N ASN A 138 13.14 15.11 2.35
CA ASN A 138 13.93 16.33 2.35
C ASN A 138 15.02 16.19 3.41
N LEU A 139 16.27 16.15 2.95
CA LEU A 139 17.41 15.90 3.81
C LEU A 139 17.71 17.15 4.65
N ALA A 140 17.98 16.95 5.94
CA ALA A 140 18.30 18.02 6.86
C ALA A 140 19.82 18.24 6.97
N SER A 141 20.23 19.27 7.71
CA SER A 141 21.66 19.50 7.97
C SER A 141 22.27 18.32 8.72
N GLY A 142 23.45 17.90 8.29
CA GLY A 142 24.14 16.72 8.85
C GLY A 142 23.70 15.39 8.22
N ALA A 143 22.85 15.41 7.21
CA ALA A 143 22.57 14.22 6.39
C ALA A 143 23.90 13.63 5.86
N SER A 144 24.05 12.33 6.08
CA SER A 144 25.26 11.56 5.72
C SER A 144 24.98 10.46 4.69
N VAL A 145 23.72 10.35 4.25
CA VAL A 145 23.31 9.42 3.20
C VAL A 145 24.02 9.74 1.88
N LEU A 146 24.58 8.70 1.24
CA LEU A 146 25.33 8.80 -0.02
C LEU A 146 24.75 7.88 -1.11
N PRO A 147 24.97 8.18 -2.40
CA PRO A 147 24.65 7.25 -3.48
C PRO A 147 25.30 5.89 -3.26
N GLY A 148 24.54 4.82 -3.47
CA GLY A 148 24.93 3.43 -3.22
C GLY A 148 24.66 2.94 -1.80
N GLN A 149 24.34 3.83 -0.85
CA GLN A 149 23.89 3.39 0.48
C GLN A 149 22.44 2.93 0.45
N SER A 150 22.08 2.06 1.40
CA SER A 150 20.71 1.59 1.55
C SER A 150 20.01 2.31 2.69
N ILE A 151 18.80 2.78 2.43
CA ILE A 151 17.86 3.23 3.45
C ILE A 151 16.74 2.20 3.59
N THR A 152 16.09 2.15 4.74
CA THR A 152 15.03 1.19 5.05
C THR A 152 13.76 1.95 5.36
N ILE A 153 12.76 1.76 4.52
CA ILE A 153 11.39 2.24 4.72
C ILE A 153 10.74 1.38 5.80
N ALA A 154 10.02 2.02 6.72
CA ALA A 154 9.31 1.32 7.79
C ALA A 154 8.20 0.40 7.22
N ALA A 155 7.83 -0.60 8.01
CA ALA A 155 6.66 -1.43 7.72
C ALA A 155 5.35 -0.66 7.99
N GLY A 156 4.22 -1.19 7.51
CA GLY A 156 2.89 -0.70 7.88
C GLY A 156 2.14 0.10 6.80
N LEU A 157 2.71 0.26 5.61
CA LEU A 157 2.03 0.96 4.50
C LEU A 157 1.00 0.05 3.84
N ARG A 158 -0.15 0.61 3.44
CA ARG A 158 -1.17 -0.10 2.65
C ARG A 158 -1.39 0.61 1.33
N ALA A 159 -1.90 -0.11 0.33
CA ALA A 159 -2.33 0.46 -0.93
C ALA A 159 -3.54 1.38 -0.72
N GLN A 160 -3.52 2.57 -1.31
CA GLN A 160 -4.62 3.52 -1.22
C GLN A 160 -5.86 3.00 -1.95
N GLY A 161 -7.04 3.12 -1.31
CA GLY A 161 -8.32 2.83 -1.95
C GLY A 161 -8.61 1.35 -2.24
N ALA A 162 -7.72 0.43 -1.83
CA ALA A 162 -7.87 -1.00 -2.03
C ALA A 162 -7.62 -1.79 -0.73
N LEU A 163 -8.05 -3.05 -0.71
CA LEU A 163 -7.62 -3.95 0.36
C LEU A 163 -6.24 -4.47 0.06
N SER A 164 -5.33 -4.27 0.99
CA SER A 164 -3.97 -4.78 0.93
C SER A 164 -3.49 -5.10 2.34
N ASP A 165 -2.56 -6.04 2.45
CA ASP A 165 -1.81 -6.24 3.68
C ASP A 165 -0.88 -5.06 3.93
N GLU A 166 -0.41 -4.96 5.17
CA GLU A 166 0.65 -4.03 5.50
C GLU A 166 1.95 -4.44 4.83
N SER A 167 2.67 -3.47 4.29
CA SER A 167 4.01 -3.70 3.76
C SER A 167 4.95 -4.12 4.88
N LEU A 168 5.84 -5.07 4.58
CA LEU A 168 7.01 -5.31 5.42
C LEU A 168 7.99 -4.13 5.33
N ALA A 169 8.96 -4.08 6.24
CA ALA A 169 10.07 -3.13 6.15
C ALA A 169 10.90 -3.45 4.91
N GLN A 170 11.26 -2.41 4.14
CA GLN A 170 11.87 -2.57 2.83
C GLN A 170 13.12 -1.71 2.71
N ALA A 171 14.24 -2.36 2.38
CA ALA A 171 15.48 -1.67 2.07
C ALA A 171 15.50 -1.23 0.60
N VAL A 172 15.99 -0.02 0.34
CA VAL A 172 16.20 0.52 -1.00
C VAL A 172 17.59 1.13 -1.09
N THR A 173 18.33 0.68 -2.11
CA THR A 173 19.63 1.28 -2.44
C THR A 173 19.41 2.59 -3.17
N VAL A 174 20.03 3.64 -2.65
CA VAL A 174 19.88 4.99 -3.17
C VAL A 174 20.73 5.18 -4.42
N GLY A 175 20.08 5.40 -5.56
CA GLY A 175 20.73 5.74 -6.81
C GLY A 175 21.28 7.17 -6.82
N ALA A 176 22.31 7.39 -7.63
CA ALA A 176 22.81 8.72 -7.96
C ALA A 176 21.71 9.55 -8.65
N PRO A 177 21.75 10.89 -8.54
CA PRO A 177 20.80 11.73 -9.24
C PRO A 177 20.91 11.50 -10.74
N ALA A 178 19.76 11.43 -11.42
CA ALA A 178 19.74 11.40 -12.88
C ALA A 178 20.45 12.65 -13.39
N LEU A 179 21.60 12.46 -14.04
CA LEU A 179 22.34 13.57 -14.66
C LEU A 179 21.42 14.22 -15.70
N PRO A 180 21.30 15.55 -15.73
CA PRO A 180 20.60 16.21 -16.81
C PRO A 180 21.22 15.77 -18.13
N ALA A 181 20.39 15.39 -19.09
CA ALA A 181 20.87 15.00 -20.41
C ALA A 181 21.77 16.12 -20.95
N LEU A 182 23.01 15.76 -21.30
CA LEU A 182 23.95 16.71 -21.89
C LEU A 182 23.30 17.32 -23.15
N PRO A 183 23.27 18.65 -23.30
CA PRO A 183 22.76 19.25 -24.52
C PRO A 183 23.57 18.71 -25.70
N THR A 184 22.88 18.06 -26.62
CA THR A 184 23.50 17.61 -27.86
C THR A 184 23.60 18.83 -28.77
N PHE A 185 24.81 19.38 -28.92
CA PHE A 185 25.05 20.44 -29.89
C PHE A 185 25.21 19.81 -31.27
N THR A 186 24.19 19.94 -32.12
CA THR A 186 24.36 19.74 -33.56
C THR A 186 25.09 20.94 -34.15
N LEU A 187 26.33 20.73 -34.58
CA LEU A 187 27.03 21.68 -35.45
C LEU A 187 26.42 21.56 -36.85
N SER A 188 25.75 22.63 -37.29
CA SER A 188 25.29 22.82 -38.68
C SER A 188 26.28 23.65 -39.48
#